data_AF-F7KSU7-F1
#
_entry.id   AF-F7KSU7-F1
#
_cell.length_a   1.000
_cell.length_b   1.000
_cell.length_c   1.000
_cell.angle_alpha   90.00
_cell.angle_beta   90.00
_cell.angle_gamma   90.00
#
_symmetry.space_group_name_H-M   'P 1'
#
loop_
_entity.id
_entity.type
_entity.pdbx_description
1 polymer ?
#
loop_
_entity_poly.entity_id
_entity_poly.type
_entity_poly.pdbx_seq_one_letter_code
_entity_poly.pdbx_strand_id
1 'polypeptide(L)'
;MRNHEVTRRQDLLKEDGSLKEPGWSRQLVQRYDRSQIKAPKFRIKKWDYYLVLNEEFAGAFTVSDDGYIGLQSVSLLNLKEGWEHTETILNPFPMGRLGLPATSEEGNTV
;
A
#
# COMPACT_ATOMS: atom_id res chain seq x y z
N MET A 1 -7.26 18.87 13.13
CA MET A 1 -7.07 19.33 11.73
C MET A 1 -6.70 18.10 10.91
N ARG A 2 -7.46 17.72 9.88
CA ARG A 2 -7.28 16.41 9.20
C ARG A 2 -6.19 16.41 8.12
N ASN A 3 -5.80 17.58 7.64
CA ASN A 3 -4.78 17.74 6.61
C ASN A 3 -3.69 18.67 7.14
N HIS A 4 -2.60 18.07 7.64
CA HIS A 4 -1.41 18.76 8.09
C HIS A 4 -0.22 17.80 8.01
N GLU A 5 0.99 18.36 8.01
CA GLU A 5 2.22 17.59 8.02
C GLU A 5 2.50 17.07 9.44
N VAL A 6 2.55 15.75 9.60
CA VAL A 6 3.01 15.08 10.82
C VAL A 6 4.52 14.94 10.72
N THR A 7 5.24 15.55 11.65
CA THR A 7 6.71 15.62 11.67
C THR A 7 7.34 14.83 12.81
N ARG A 8 6.56 14.47 13.84
CA ARG A 8 7.05 13.73 15.02
C ARG A 8 6.87 12.22 14.84
N ARG A 9 7.92 11.46 15.17
CA ARG A 9 7.85 9.99 15.20
C ARG A 9 6.85 9.49 16.26
N GLN A 10 5.90 8.66 15.85
CA GLN A 10 4.86 8.07 16.71
C GLN A 10 4.19 6.87 16.06
N ASP A 11 3.45 6.08 16.84
CA ASP A 11 2.56 5.04 16.31
C ASP A 11 1.42 5.63 15.48
N LEU A 12 1.08 4.96 14.37
CA LEU A 12 -0.03 5.35 13.51
C LEU A 12 -1.38 5.21 14.22
N LEU A 13 -1.54 4.14 15.00
CA LEU A 13 -2.78 3.79 15.68
C LEU A 13 -2.67 3.99 17.19
N LYS A 14 -3.81 4.26 17.83
CA LYS A 14 -3.97 4.18 19.29
C LYS A 14 -4.23 2.72 19.68
N GLU A 15 -4.25 2.44 20.99
CA GLU A 15 -4.54 1.10 21.54
C GLU A 15 -5.90 0.56 21.11
N ASP A 16 -6.88 1.43 20.87
CA ASP A 16 -8.22 1.10 20.37
C ASP A 16 -8.28 0.83 18.85
N GLY A 17 -7.16 0.98 18.13
CA GLY A 17 -7.06 0.82 16.68
C GLY A 17 -7.51 2.02 15.84
N SER A 18 -7.89 3.14 16.46
CA SER A 18 -8.18 4.40 15.75
C SER A 18 -6.90 5.15 15.39
N LEU A 19 -6.95 6.02 14.37
CA LEU A 19 -5.81 6.85 13.99
C LEU A 19 -5.43 7.79 15.13
N LYS A 20 -4.13 7.84 15.45
CA LYS A 20 -3.59 8.70 16.49
C LYS A 20 -3.62 10.17 16.09
N GLU A 21 -3.05 10.47 14.92
CA GLU A 21 -2.95 11.81 14.35
C GLU A 21 -3.18 11.74 12.83
N PRO A 22 -4.38 12.11 12.34
CA PRO A 22 -4.65 12.15 10.91
C PRO A 22 -3.85 13.27 10.22
N GLY A 23 -3.09 12.92 9.19
CA GLY A 23 -2.27 13.86 8.43
C GLY A 23 -1.42 13.14 7.38
N TRP A 24 -0.41 13.83 6.85
CA TRP A 24 0.57 13.27 5.89
C TRP A 24 2.00 13.51 6.39
N SER A 25 2.97 12.76 5.88
CA SER A 25 4.38 12.88 6.28
C SER A 25 5.31 12.78 5.07
N ARG A 26 6.43 13.51 5.08
CA ARG A 26 7.50 13.39 4.07
C ARG A 26 8.54 12.30 4.40
N GLN A 27 8.47 11.78 5.62
CA GLN A 27 9.38 10.77 6.16
C GLN A 27 8.54 9.73 6.91
N LEU A 28 9.11 8.55 7.17
CA LEU A 28 8.46 7.46 7.90
C LEU A 28 8.39 7.72 9.40
N VAL A 29 7.63 8.74 9.79
CA VAL A 29 7.44 9.12 11.21
C VAL A 29 6.25 8.41 11.84
N GLN A 30 5.27 7.97 11.05
CA GLN A 30 4.15 7.17 11.51
C GLN A 30 4.52 5.69 11.47
N ARG A 31 4.76 5.07 12.62
CA ARG A 31 5.07 3.65 12.74
C ARG A 31 3.78 2.84 12.59
N TYR A 32 3.64 2.17 11.46
CA TYR A 32 2.58 1.21 11.23
C TYR A 32 2.93 -0.15 11.86
N ASP A 33 1.96 -0.77 12.54
CA ASP A 33 2.04 -2.13 13.03
C ASP A 33 0.69 -2.81 12.79
N ARG A 34 0.70 -3.88 11.99
CA ARG A 34 -0.51 -4.63 11.64
C ARG A 34 -1.22 -5.20 12.87
N SER A 35 -0.48 -5.55 13.93
CA SER A 35 -1.05 -6.11 15.16
C SER A 35 -1.98 -5.14 15.91
N GLN A 36 -1.83 -3.84 15.65
CA GLN A 36 -2.64 -2.79 16.26
C GLN A 36 -4.01 -2.62 15.59
N ILE A 37 -4.24 -3.23 14.42
CA ILE A 37 -5.53 -3.17 13.73
C ILE A 37 -6.55 -4.07 14.45
N LYS A 38 -7.68 -3.48 14.85
CA LYS A 38 -8.78 -4.21 15.51
C LYS A 38 -9.83 -4.78 14.54
N ALA A 39 -9.76 -4.42 13.26
CA ALA A 39 -10.62 -4.97 12.23
C ALA A 39 -10.29 -6.45 11.94
N PRO A 40 -11.29 -7.29 11.59
CA PRO A 40 -11.03 -8.68 11.22
C PRO A 40 -10.21 -8.79 9.93
N LYS A 41 -9.44 -9.88 9.78
CA LYS A 41 -8.46 -10.05 8.68
C LYS A 41 -9.02 -9.83 7.28
N PHE A 42 -10.26 -10.26 7.02
CA PHE A 42 -10.91 -10.10 5.71
C PHE A 42 -11.30 -8.65 5.36
N ARG A 43 -11.15 -7.70 6.30
CA ARG A 43 -11.37 -6.25 6.08
C ARG A 43 -10.06 -5.46 6.00
N ILE A 44 -8.92 -6.07 6.30
CA ILE A 44 -7.62 -5.40 6.27
C ILE A 44 -7.16 -5.36 4.82
N LYS A 45 -6.88 -4.15 4.32
CA LYS A 45 -6.35 -3.91 2.99
C LYS A 45 -4.96 -3.31 3.11
N LYS A 46 -4.00 -3.87 2.39
CA LYS A 46 -2.65 -3.35 2.27
C LYS A 46 -2.21 -3.50 0.83
N TRP A 47 -1.49 -2.53 0.31
CA TRP A 47 -0.95 -2.59 -1.04
C TRP A 47 0.33 -1.79 -1.13
N ASP A 48 1.21 -2.22 -2.02
CA ASP A 48 2.32 -1.43 -2.50
C ASP A 48 2.10 -1.13 -3.98
N TYR A 49 2.50 0.08 -4.38
CA TYR A 49 2.41 0.56 -5.74
C TYR A 49 3.76 1.13 -6.16
N TYR A 50 4.29 0.62 -7.27
CA TYR A 50 5.55 1.07 -7.85
C TYR A 50 5.28 1.58 -9.25
N LEU A 51 5.83 2.75 -9.56
CA LEU A 51 5.76 3.35 -10.88
C LEU A 51 7.17 3.68 -11.34
N VAL A 52 7.57 3.12 -12.47
CA VAL A 52 8.81 3.44 -13.16
C VAL A 52 8.43 4.06 -14.49
N LEU A 53 8.89 5.26 -14.78
CA LEU A 53 8.48 5.99 -15.99
C LEU A 53 9.61 6.80 -16.61
N ASN A 54 9.44 7.11 -17.88
CA ASN A 54 10.17 8.14 -18.61
C ASN A 54 9.17 9.02 -19.38
N GLU A 55 9.66 9.80 -20.35
CA GLU A 55 8.81 10.72 -21.14
C GLU A 55 7.84 10.00 -22.09
N GLU A 56 8.13 8.75 -22.49
CA GLU A 56 7.36 8.03 -23.50
C GLU A 56 6.57 6.84 -22.94
N PHE A 57 7.04 6.22 -21.87
CA PHE A 57 6.49 4.98 -21.30
C PHE A 57 6.48 4.98 -19.78
N ALA A 58 5.56 4.23 -19.20
CA ALA A 58 5.57 3.91 -17.78
C ALA A 58 5.22 2.43 -17.53
N GLY A 59 5.83 1.85 -16.51
CA GLY A 59 5.49 0.55 -15.94
C GLY A 59 4.93 0.75 -14.53
N ALA A 60 3.70 0.34 -14.31
CA ALA A 60 3.07 0.35 -12.99
C ALA A 60 2.92 -1.07 -12.45
N PHE A 61 3.29 -1.28 -11.20
CA PHE A 61 3.25 -2.56 -10.51
C PHE A 61 2.45 -2.40 -9.23
N THR A 62 1.42 -3.23 -9.06
CA THR A 62 0.62 -3.26 -7.82
C THR A 62 0.72 -4.63 -7.20
N VAL A 63 0.98 -4.69 -5.90
CA VAL A 63 0.84 -5.90 -5.09
C VAL A 63 -0.07 -5.57 -3.94
N SER A 64 -1.25 -6.20 -3.87
CA SER A 64 -2.24 -5.93 -2.84
C SER A 64 -2.77 -7.20 -2.16
N ASP A 65 -2.91 -7.08 -0.85
CA ASP A 65 -3.68 -7.98 0.02
C ASP A 65 -4.96 -7.23 0.42
N ASP A 66 -6.04 -7.46 -0.31
CA ASP A 66 -7.31 -6.73 -0.19
C ASP A 66 -8.31 -7.41 0.75
N GLY A 67 -7.79 -8.17 1.73
CA GLY A 67 -8.57 -8.93 2.68
C GLY A 67 -8.81 -10.34 2.17
N TYR A 68 -9.99 -10.60 1.60
CA TYR A 68 -10.34 -11.93 1.08
C TYR A 68 -9.97 -12.14 -0.40
N ILE A 69 -9.43 -11.12 -1.08
CA ILE A 69 -8.88 -11.18 -2.43
C ILE A 69 -7.48 -10.57 -2.38
N GLY A 70 -6.53 -11.15 -3.10
CA GLY A 70 -5.25 -10.54 -3.43
C GLY A 70 -5.24 -10.16 -4.89
N LEU A 71 -4.57 -9.06 -5.23
CA LEU A 71 -4.42 -8.60 -6.60
C LEU A 71 -2.96 -8.26 -6.85
N GLN A 72 -2.41 -8.79 -7.94
CA GLN A 72 -1.12 -8.37 -8.47
C GLN A 72 -1.33 -7.92 -9.89
N SER A 73 -0.92 -6.71 -10.21
CA SER A 73 -1.06 -6.18 -11.56
C SER A 73 0.22 -5.57 -12.08
N VAL A 74 0.37 -5.66 -13.41
CA VAL A 74 1.41 -4.97 -14.16
C VAL A 74 0.74 -4.23 -15.29
N SER A 75 0.97 -2.93 -15.36
CA SER A 75 0.49 -2.06 -16.44
C SER A 75 1.67 -1.52 -17.23
N LEU A 76 1.63 -1.66 -18.55
CA LEU A 76 2.47 -0.91 -19.47
C LEU A 76 1.66 0.25 -20.03
N LEU A 77 2.16 1.46 -19.84
CA LEU A 77 1.56 2.70 -20.33
C LEU A 77 2.44 3.27 -21.44
N ASN A 78 1.88 3.53 -22.61
CA ASN A 78 2.50 4.28 -23.68
C ASN A 78 1.94 5.72 -23.66
N LEU A 79 2.74 6.64 -23.14
CA LEU A 79 2.37 8.05 -22.94
C LEU A 79 2.38 8.84 -24.25
N LYS A 80 3.13 8.36 -25.25
CA LYS A 80 3.23 8.99 -26.57
C LYS A 80 1.98 8.73 -27.43
N GLU A 81 1.51 7.49 -27.42
CA GLU A 81 0.35 7.06 -28.21
C GLU A 81 -0.96 7.07 -27.41
N GLY A 82 -0.87 7.20 -26.07
CA GLY A 82 -2.03 7.34 -25.19
C GLY A 82 -2.79 6.04 -24.93
N TRP A 83 -2.11 4.89 -24.91
CA TRP A 83 -2.71 3.60 -24.58
C TRP A 83 -2.03 2.95 -23.37
N GLU A 84 -2.76 2.04 -22.72
CA GLU A 84 -2.22 1.18 -21.68
C GLU A 84 -2.67 -0.28 -21.87
N HIS A 85 -1.89 -1.20 -21.34
CA HIS A 85 -2.24 -2.62 -21.24
C HIS A 85 -1.95 -3.10 -19.82
N THR A 86 -2.94 -3.68 -19.16
CA THR A 86 -2.82 -4.15 -17.78
C THR A 86 -3.11 -5.64 -17.69
N GLU A 87 -2.16 -6.40 -17.15
CA GLU A 87 -2.34 -7.78 -16.75
C GLU A 87 -2.59 -7.85 -15.24
N THR A 88 -3.49 -8.72 -14.81
CA THR A 88 -3.84 -8.87 -13.39
C THR A 88 -4.02 -10.33 -13.01
N ILE A 89 -3.41 -10.71 -11.90
CA ILE A 89 -3.58 -12.00 -11.24
C ILE A 89 -4.35 -11.77 -9.94
N LEU A 90 -5.33 -12.62 -9.68
CA LEU A 90 -6.10 -12.62 -8.44
C LEU A 90 -5.76 -13.85 -7.60
N ASN A 91 -5.56 -13.66 -6.30
CA ASN A 91 -5.46 -14.77 -5.34
C ASN A 91 -6.71 -14.80 -4.45
N PRO A 92 -7.31 -15.99 -4.23
CA PRO A 92 -8.36 -16.13 -3.25
C PRO A 92 -7.77 -16.17 -1.83
N PHE A 93 -8.38 -15.43 -0.91
CA PHE A 93 -8.17 -15.50 0.54
C PHE A 93 -6.72 -15.30 1.02
N PRO A 94 -5.99 -14.25 0.59
CA PRO A 94 -4.65 -13.99 1.10
C PRO A 94 -4.68 -13.63 2.59
N MET A 95 -5.61 -12.78 3.04
CA MET A 95 -5.88 -12.47 4.45
C MET A 95 -4.61 -12.14 5.28
N GLY A 96 -3.66 -11.49 4.64
CA GLY A 96 -2.35 -11.14 5.19
C GLY A 96 -1.19 -12.07 4.84
N ARG A 97 -1.41 -13.12 4.07
CA ARG A 97 -0.39 -14.11 3.69
C ARG A 97 0.63 -13.57 2.69
N LEU A 98 0.33 -12.51 1.95
CA LEU A 98 1.30 -11.87 1.04
C LEU A 98 2.45 -11.15 1.78
N GLY A 99 2.43 -11.12 3.11
CA GLY A 99 3.60 -10.70 3.89
C GLY A 99 4.03 -9.23 3.71
N LEU A 100 3.19 -8.37 3.12
CA LEU A 100 3.56 -6.97 2.82
C LEU A 100 4.20 -6.27 4.04
N PRO A 101 5.36 -5.61 3.87
CA PRO A 101 6.14 -5.02 4.95
C PRO A 101 5.36 -3.91 5.66
N ALA A 102 5.83 -3.53 6.84
CA ALA A 102 5.20 -2.48 7.63
C ALA A 102 5.62 -1.07 7.19
N THR A 103 6.69 -0.95 6.41
CA THR A 103 7.26 0.30 5.96
C THR A 103 7.71 0.17 4.51
N SER A 104 7.82 1.30 3.81
CA SER A 104 8.35 1.35 2.44
C SER A 104 9.88 1.33 2.38
N GLU A 105 10.58 1.17 3.51
CA GLU A 105 12.04 0.98 3.54
C GLU A 105 12.43 -0.44 3.11
N GLU A 106 11.48 -1.39 3.22
CA GLU A 106 11.62 -2.77 2.81
C GLU A 106 10.64 -3.03 1.65
N GLY A 107 11.04 -3.80 0.64
CA GLY A 107 10.20 -4.05 -0.55
C GLY A 107 9.96 -5.53 -0.86
N ASN A 108 10.52 -6.44 -0.06
CA ASN A 108 10.38 -7.87 -0.30
C ASN A 108 9.11 -8.41 0.36
N THR A 109 8.31 -9.12 -0.41
CA THR A 109 7.16 -9.90 0.06
C THR A 109 7.47 -11.39 -0.06
N VAL A 110 6.85 -12.22 0.81
CA VAL A 110 7.07 -13.68 0.88
C VAL A 110 5.76 -14.44 0.72
#